data_AF-A0A959FB29-F1
#
_entry.id   AF-A0A959FB29-F1
#
_cell.length_a   1.000
_cell.length_b   1.000
_cell.length_c   1.000
_cell.angle_alpha   90.00
_cell.angle_beta   90.00
_cell.angle_gamma   90.00
#
_symmetry.space_group_name_H-M   'P 1'
#
loop_
_entity.id
_entity.type
_entity.pdbx_description
1 polymer ?
#
loop_
_entity_poly.entity_id
_entity_poly.type
_entity_poly.pdbx_seq_one_letter_code
_entity_poly.pdbx_strand_id
1 'polypeptide(L)'
;NPTLSRAVANGMQLLYLDRSTYRRKHLPEVIEPLRNQYGNFYLIPEGGTNELALQGSEEIIPEIESQLGRLPDHLTVTCGTGGTLAGMIRACAGRSRLLGISSLKGNFMTSEVQKWLGEAFPYQNWQVNSDYHFGGYAKFPGILRQFVYTFEQEHGILLDPVYTSKLAYGVLDLIEKGYFPKGSTVLMIHTGGLQGWMGIE
;
A
#
# COMPACT_ATOMS: atom_id res chain seq x y z
N ASN A 1 -18.74 1.75 -12.89
CA ASN A 1 -17.44 1.44 -12.24
C ASN A 1 -16.77 0.32 -13.04
N PRO A 2 -15.70 0.63 -13.80
CA PRO A 2 -15.03 -0.34 -14.67
C PRO A 2 -14.42 -1.53 -13.94
N THR A 3 -13.86 -1.33 -12.74
CA THR A 3 -13.30 -2.40 -11.91
C THR A 3 -14.36 -3.45 -11.54
N LEU A 4 -15.54 -3.01 -11.07
CA LEU A 4 -16.64 -3.93 -10.75
C LEU A 4 -17.17 -4.64 -12.00
N SER A 5 -17.19 -3.96 -13.14
CA SER A 5 -17.66 -4.54 -14.40
C SER A 5 -16.69 -5.64 -14.88
N ARG A 6 -15.38 -5.40 -14.78
CA ARG A 6 -14.36 -6.40 -15.09
C ARG A 6 -14.42 -7.59 -14.13
N ALA A 7 -14.64 -7.35 -12.83
CA ALA A 7 -14.82 -8.41 -11.85
C ALA A 7 -15.95 -9.36 -12.25
N VAL A 8 -17.12 -8.82 -12.61
CA VAL A 8 -18.27 -9.63 -13.09
C VAL A 8 -17.96 -10.34 -14.40
N ALA A 9 -17.30 -9.67 -15.35
CA ALA A 9 -16.89 -10.27 -16.62
C ALA A 9 -15.90 -11.45 -16.43
N ASN A 10 -15.11 -11.41 -15.35
CA ASN A 10 -14.21 -12.50 -14.95
C ASN A 10 -14.90 -13.58 -14.09
N GLY A 11 -16.23 -13.53 -13.94
CA GLY A 11 -17.01 -14.53 -13.22
C GLY A 11 -17.22 -14.26 -11.73
N MET A 12 -16.85 -13.08 -11.21
CA MET A 12 -17.13 -12.75 -9.82
C MET A 12 -18.62 -12.46 -9.59
N GLN A 13 -19.17 -13.03 -8.52
CA GLN A 13 -20.45 -12.61 -7.98
C GLN A 13 -20.26 -11.46 -6.99
N LEU A 14 -20.97 -10.35 -7.20
CA LEU A 14 -20.86 -9.17 -6.34
C LEU A 14 -22.01 -9.12 -5.34
N LEU A 15 -21.66 -8.99 -4.06
CA LEU A 15 -22.60 -8.72 -2.98
C LEU A 15 -22.33 -7.32 -2.43
N TYR A 16 -23.36 -6.50 -2.42
CA TYR A 16 -23.26 -5.13 -1.94
C TYR A 16 -23.52 -5.08 -0.43
N LEU A 17 -22.62 -4.43 0.30
CA LEU A 17 -22.76 -4.18 1.73
C LEU A 17 -22.90 -2.68 1.96
N ASP A 18 -23.77 -2.31 2.89
CA ASP A 18 -23.80 -0.93 3.39
C ASP A 18 -22.53 -0.60 4.19
N ARG A 19 -22.28 0.69 4.39
CA ARG A 19 -21.05 1.17 5.06
C ARG A 19 -20.93 0.70 6.51
N SER A 20 -22.04 0.52 7.22
CA SER A 20 -22.02 0.10 8.62
C SER A 20 -21.61 -1.37 8.73
N THR A 21 -22.17 -2.21 7.85
CA THR A 21 -21.82 -3.63 7.75
C THR A 21 -20.38 -3.81 7.27
N TYR A 22 -19.93 -3.03 6.28
CA TYR A 22 -18.54 -3.06 5.81
C TYR A 22 -17.51 -2.78 6.91
N ARG A 23 -17.80 -1.86 7.84
CA ARG A 23 -16.90 -1.58 8.98
C ARG A 23 -16.77 -2.77 9.93
N ARG A 24 -17.82 -3.59 10.03
CA ARG A 24 -17.89 -4.80 10.85
C ARG A 24 -17.59 -6.08 10.07
N LYS A 25 -17.04 -5.98 8.85
CA LYS A 25 -16.83 -7.11 7.92
C LYS A 25 -16.00 -8.28 8.46
N HIS A 26 -15.23 -8.05 9.52
CA HIS A 26 -14.39 -9.06 10.18
C HIS A 26 -15.12 -9.77 11.33
N LEU A 27 -16.31 -9.31 11.74
CA LEU A 27 -17.05 -9.87 12.85
C LEU A 27 -17.84 -11.13 12.41
N PRO A 28 -17.99 -12.13 13.30
CA PRO A 28 -18.76 -13.34 13.00
C PRO A 28 -20.18 -13.08 12.50
N GLU A 29 -20.83 -12.02 12.99
CA GLU A 29 -22.17 -11.59 12.56
C GLU A 29 -22.28 -11.27 11.05
N VAL A 30 -21.16 -10.95 10.38
CA VAL A 30 -21.10 -10.73 8.92
C VAL A 30 -20.62 -11.98 8.19
N ILE A 31 -19.67 -12.72 8.77
CA ILE A 31 -19.01 -13.87 8.13
C ILE A 31 -19.87 -15.13 8.17
N GLU A 32 -20.51 -15.44 9.31
CA GLU A 32 -21.29 -16.67 9.48
C GLU A 32 -22.51 -16.75 8.54
N PRO A 33 -23.27 -15.67 8.30
CA PRO A 33 -24.32 -15.68 7.28
C PRO A 33 -23.78 -16.03 5.87
N LEU A 34 -22.58 -15.55 5.53
CA LEU A 34 -21.94 -15.88 4.25
C LEU A 34 -21.53 -17.36 4.19
N ARG A 35 -21.05 -17.94 5.30
CA ARG A 35 -20.74 -19.37 5.37
C ARG A 35 -21.98 -20.23 5.21
N ASN A 36 -23.08 -19.84 5.83
CA ASN A 36 -24.35 -20.53 5.70
C ASN A 36 -24.89 -20.48 4.26
N GLN A 37 -24.67 -19.37 3.55
CA GLN A 37 -25.14 -19.19 2.18
C GLN A 37 -24.26 -19.86 1.13
N TYR A 38 -22.93 -19.76 1.25
CA TYR A 38 -21.98 -20.18 0.21
C TYR A 38 -21.18 -21.43 0.58
N GLY A 39 -21.39 -21.96 1.80
CA GLY A 39 -20.62 -23.07 2.34
C GLY A 39 -19.21 -22.67 2.77
N ASN A 40 -18.29 -23.62 2.72
CA ASN A 40 -16.89 -23.38 3.07
C ASN A 40 -16.21 -22.52 2.01
N PHE A 41 -15.61 -21.40 2.42
CA PHE A 41 -14.82 -20.53 1.57
C PHE A 41 -13.52 -20.09 2.27
N TYR A 42 -12.56 -19.66 1.46
CA TYR A 42 -11.35 -18.99 1.92
C TYR A 42 -11.59 -17.48 1.97
N LEU A 43 -11.55 -16.89 3.17
CA LEU A 43 -11.77 -15.47 3.35
C LEU A 43 -10.48 -14.69 3.05
N ILE A 44 -10.49 -13.93 1.95
CA ILE A 44 -9.41 -12.99 1.63
C ILE A 44 -9.78 -11.63 2.26
N PRO A 45 -9.00 -11.11 3.22
CA PRO A 45 -9.30 -9.83 3.87
C PRO A 45 -9.08 -8.65 2.92
N GLU A 46 -9.54 -7.46 3.34
CA GLU A 46 -9.29 -6.21 2.61
C GLU A 46 -7.79 -6.01 2.36
N GLY A 47 -7.43 -5.64 1.13
CA GLY A 47 -6.04 -5.54 0.68
C GLY A 47 -5.27 -6.86 0.60
N GLY A 48 -5.93 -8.00 0.88
CA GLY A 48 -5.29 -9.31 0.90
C GLY A 48 -4.39 -9.57 2.09
N THR A 49 -4.29 -8.64 3.06
CA THR A 49 -3.31 -8.73 4.14
C THR A 49 -3.64 -9.85 5.14
N ASN A 50 -2.79 -10.86 5.17
CA ASN A 50 -2.76 -11.96 6.14
C ASN A 50 -1.32 -12.48 6.26
N GLU A 51 -1.07 -13.47 7.12
CA GLU A 51 0.29 -14.03 7.30
C GLU A 51 0.94 -14.54 6.01
N LEU A 52 0.17 -15.13 5.10
CA LEU A 52 0.70 -15.59 3.80
C LEU A 52 1.09 -14.41 2.90
N ALA A 53 0.32 -13.32 2.93
CA ALA A 53 0.65 -12.11 2.19
C ALA A 53 1.89 -11.39 2.76
N LEU A 54 2.11 -11.47 4.07
CA LEU A 54 3.35 -10.99 4.70
C LEU A 54 4.55 -11.80 4.21
N GLN A 55 4.45 -13.14 4.18
CA GLN A 55 5.49 -14.01 3.61
C GLN A 55 5.79 -13.65 2.15
N GLY A 56 4.77 -13.47 1.31
CA GLY A 56 4.98 -13.03 -0.07
C GLY A 56 5.61 -11.63 -0.17
N SER A 57 5.31 -10.72 0.76
CA SER A 57 5.90 -9.38 0.80
C SER A 57 7.33 -9.37 1.35
N GLU A 58 7.74 -10.40 2.10
CA GLU A 58 9.13 -10.58 2.56
C GLU A 58 10.08 -10.86 1.37
N GLU A 59 9.59 -11.52 0.32
CA GLU A 59 10.37 -11.87 -0.88
C GLU A 59 10.89 -10.65 -1.65
N ILE A 60 10.25 -9.48 -1.48
CA ILE A 60 10.65 -8.21 -2.10
C ILE A 60 12.09 -7.82 -1.71
N ILE A 61 12.48 -8.05 -0.44
CA ILE A 61 13.79 -7.61 0.05
C ILE A 61 14.95 -8.42 -0.58
N PRO A 62 14.93 -9.77 -0.55
CA PRO A 62 15.91 -10.57 -1.27
C PRO A 62 15.97 -10.27 -2.78
N GLU A 63 14.82 -10.02 -3.42
CA GLU A 63 14.79 -9.66 -4.85
C GLU A 63 15.55 -8.35 -5.12
N ILE A 64 15.28 -7.30 -4.32
CA ILE A 64 15.99 -6.01 -4.43
C ILE A 64 17.49 -6.20 -4.23
N GLU A 65 17.89 -6.92 -3.18
CA GLU A 65 19.30 -7.15 -2.86
C GLU A 65 20.01 -7.93 -3.99
N SER A 66 19.34 -8.92 -4.56
CA SER A 66 19.85 -9.70 -5.68
C SER A 66 20.00 -8.86 -6.95
N GLN A 67 19.04 -8.01 -7.29
CA GLN A 67 19.06 -7.20 -8.50
C GLN A 67 20.06 -6.03 -8.42
N LEU A 68 20.21 -5.43 -7.24
CA LEU A 68 21.08 -4.25 -7.05
C LEU A 68 22.48 -4.60 -6.53
N GLY A 69 22.70 -5.84 -6.08
CA GLY A 69 23.93 -6.28 -5.42
C GLY A 69 24.17 -5.66 -4.04
N ARG A 70 23.21 -4.88 -3.53
CA ARG A 70 23.20 -4.24 -2.20
C ARG A 70 21.78 -3.81 -1.85
N LEU A 71 21.50 -3.65 -0.57
CA LEU A 71 20.28 -2.97 -0.14
C LEU A 71 20.42 -1.43 -0.21
N PRO A 72 19.38 -0.71 -0.68
CA PRO A 72 19.31 0.75 -0.57
C PRO A 72 19.30 1.22 0.89
N ASP A 73 19.73 2.46 1.14
CA ASP A 73 19.66 3.07 2.47
C ASP A 73 18.22 3.26 2.93
N HIS A 74 17.34 3.63 1.99
CA HIS A 74 15.92 3.86 2.21
C HIS A 74 15.05 3.08 1.23
N LEU A 75 14.07 2.34 1.75
CA LEU A 75 13.06 1.61 1.00
C LEU A 75 11.69 2.25 1.26
N THR A 76 10.96 2.60 0.22
CA THR A 76 9.72 3.38 0.36
C THR A 76 8.56 2.72 -0.38
N VAL A 77 7.40 2.62 0.27
CA VAL A 77 6.22 1.95 -0.28
C VAL A 77 4.94 2.67 0.13
N THR A 78 3.90 2.59 -0.69
CA THR A 78 2.57 3.12 -0.35
C THR A 78 1.84 2.21 0.63
N CYS A 79 1.05 2.77 1.54
CA CYS A 79 0.29 2.03 2.54
C CYS A 79 -1.23 2.23 2.37
N GLY A 80 -1.94 1.12 2.13
CA GLY A 80 -3.40 1.02 2.24
C GLY A 80 -3.85 0.19 3.44
N THR A 81 -3.26 -0.98 3.65
CA THR A 81 -3.55 -1.89 4.78
C THR A 81 -2.32 -2.25 5.60
N GLY A 82 -1.15 -1.72 5.24
CA GLY A 82 0.13 -1.94 5.93
C GLY A 82 0.83 -3.27 5.65
N GLY A 83 0.18 -4.23 4.99
CA GLY A 83 0.70 -5.59 4.79
C GLY A 83 2.05 -5.66 4.07
N THR A 84 2.16 -4.98 2.92
CA THR A 84 3.40 -4.96 2.14
C THR A 84 4.56 -4.38 2.94
N LEU A 85 4.33 -3.25 3.63
CA LEU A 85 5.35 -2.64 4.48
C LEU A 85 5.76 -3.56 5.63
N ALA A 86 4.81 -4.24 6.29
CA ALA A 86 5.11 -5.16 7.37
C ALA A 86 5.99 -6.34 6.92
N GLY A 87 5.68 -6.96 5.78
CA GLY A 87 6.52 -8.03 5.22
C GLY A 87 7.93 -7.54 4.85
N MET A 88 8.03 -6.37 4.22
CA MET A 88 9.33 -5.76 3.94
C MET A 88 10.14 -5.47 5.21
N ILE A 89 9.50 -4.98 6.28
CA ILE A 89 10.16 -4.72 7.58
C ILE A 89 10.70 -6.04 8.16
N ARG A 90 9.91 -7.12 8.11
CA ARG A 90 10.31 -8.46 8.57
C ARG A 90 11.56 -8.96 7.85
N ALA A 91 11.59 -8.91 6.52
CA ALA A 91 12.72 -9.40 5.73
C ALA A 91 13.95 -8.46 5.75
N CYS A 92 13.75 -7.15 5.91
CA CYS A 92 14.84 -6.18 5.93
C CYS A 92 15.71 -6.34 7.18
N ALA A 93 15.12 -6.77 8.30
CA ALA A 93 15.84 -7.12 9.52
C ALA A 93 16.80 -6.02 10.01
N GLY A 94 16.36 -4.76 9.98
CA GLY A 94 17.15 -3.64 10.47
C GLY A 94 18.19 -3.06 9.49
N ARG A 95 18.35 -3.65 8.30
CA ARG A 95 19.46 -3.32 7.37
C ARG A 95 19.26 -2.04 6.55
N SER A 96 18.02 -1.62 6.31
CA SER A 96 17.65 -0.40 5.59
C SER A 96 16.51 0.31 6.30
N ARG A 97 16.39 1.64 6.15
CA ARG A 97 15.27 2.39 6.72
C ARG A 97 14.03 2.26 5.84
N LEU A 98 12.90 1.86 6.41
CA LEU A 98 11.64 1.71 5.66
C LEU A 98 10.69 2.89 5.90
N LEU A 99 10.10 3.41 4.83
CA LEU A 99 9.13 4.50 4.88
C LEU A 99 7.85 4.11 4.15
N GLY A 100 6.76 3.97 4.91
CA GLY A 100 5.41 3.90 4.36
C GLY A 100 4.86 5.30 4.06
N ILE A 101 4.24 5.52 2.91
CA ILE A 101 3.41 6.69 2.65
C ILE A 101 1.93 6.28 2.72
N SER A 102 1.22 6.73 3.75
CA SER A 102 -0.21 6.42 3.91
C SER A 102 -1.04 7.13 2.86
N SER A 103 -1.79 6.34 2.09
CA SER A 103 -2.79 6.88 1.15
C SER A 103 -4.13 7.19 1.84
N LEU A 104 -4.26 6.79 3.11
CA LEU A 104 -5.44 6.97 3.95
C LEU A 104 -5.26 8.14 4.90
N LYS A 105 -6.34 8.89 5.12
CA LYS A 105 -6.34 10.06 6.03
C LYS A 105 -6.39 9.60 7.48
N GLY A 106 -5.44 10.07 8.28
CA GLY A 106 -5.34 9.82 9.71
C GLY A 106 -4.08 9.05 10.11
N ASN A 107 -3.79 9.00 11.41
CA ASN A 107 -2.52 8.50 11.95
C ASN A 107 -2.60 7.05 12.46
N PHE A 108 -3.50 6.23 11.90
CA PHE A 108 -3.72 4.84 12.34
C PHE A 108 -2.85 3.84 11.59
N MET A 109 -2.25 4.21 10.46
CA MET A 109 -1.54 3.24 9.62
C MET A 109 -0.31 2.65 10.33
N THR A 110 0.37 3.43 11.18
CA THR A 110 1.47 2.93 12.01
C THR A 110 1.01 1.81 12.94
N SER A 111 -0.16 1.94 13.57
CA SER A 111 -0.68 0.88 14.45
C SER A 111 -1.16 -0.34 13.67
N GLU A 112 -1.68 -0.17 12.45
CA GLU A 112 -1.99 -1.31 11.57
C GLU A 112 -0.73 -2.10 11.19
N VAL A 113 0.36 -1.42 10.83
CA VAL A 113 1.66 -2.09 10.57
C VAL A 113 2.18 -2.76 11.85
N GLN A 114 2.12 -2.09 13.00
CA GLN A 114 2.58 -2.65 14.27
C GLN A 114 1.83 -3.93 14.66
N LYS A 115 0.53 -4.03 14.40
CA LYS A 115 -0.26 -5.26 14.65
C LYS A 115 0.30 -6.46 13.90
N TRP A 116 0.74 -6.27 12.67
CA TRP A 116 1.35 -7.31 11.82
C TRP A 116 2.77 -7.68 12.24
N LEU A 117 3.50 -6.76 12.87
CA LEU A 117 4.84 -7.01 13.39
C LEU A 117 4.83 -7.66 14.78
N GLY A 118 3.82 -7.35 15.60
CA GLY A 118 3.72 -7.74 17.01
C GLY A 118 4.47 -6.76 17.93
N GLU A 119 4.09 -6.72 19.22
CA GLU A 119 4.62 -5.73 20.19
C GLU A 119 6.12 -5.91 20.48
N ALA A 120 6.60 -7.15 20.45
CA ALA A 120 8.00 -7.49 20.74
C ALA A 120 8.92 -7.42 19.49
N PHE A 121 8.46 -6.82 18.39
CA PHE A 121 9.25 -6.77 17.16
C PHE A 121 10.51 -5.91 17.35
N PRO A 122 11.72 -6.44 17.04
CA PRO A 122 12.97 -5.83 17.51
C PRO A 122 13.42 -4.60 16.69
N TYR A 123 12.94 -4.45 15.46
CA TYR A 123 13.42 -3.42 14.55
C TYR A 123 12.52 -2.18 14.55
N GLN A 124 13.15 -1.02 14.73
CA GLN A 124 12.49 0.30 14.87
C GLN A 124 12.88 1.28 13.74
N ASN A 125 13.65 0.81 12.76
CA ASN A 125 14.14 1.59 11.62
C ASN A 125 13.07 1.69 10.51
N TRP A 126 11.82 1.95 10.89
CA TRP A 126 10.71 2.15 9.97
C TRP A 126 9.75 3.22 10.48
N GLN A 127 9.01 3.84 9.58
CA GLN A 127 7.97 4.81 9.92
C GLN A 127 6.88 4.83 8.85
N VAL A 128 5.71 5.36 9.21
CA VAL A 128 4.66 5.71 8.25
C VAL A 128 4.45 7.22 8.29
N ASN A 129 4.60 7.87 7.14
CA ASN A 129 4.23 9.26 6.95
C ASN A 129 2.78 9.35 6.45
N SER A 130 1.97 10.17 7.13
CA SER A 130 0.54 10.35 6.82
C SER A 130 0.23 11.72 6.21
N ASP A 131 1.23 12.54 5.90
CA ASP A 131 1.04 13.92 5.44
C ASP A 131 0.69 14.00 3.94
N TYR A 132 1.06 12.98 3.16
CA TYR A 132 0.86 12.92 1.71
C TYR A 132 -0.41 12.16 1.30
N HIS A 133 -1.46 12.17 2.13
CA HIS A 133 -2.70 11.46 1.80
C HIS A 133 -3.60 12.23 0.80
N PHE A 134 -3.34 13.51 0.53
CA PHE A 134 -4.08 14.38 -0.41
C PHE A 134 -5.60 14.41 -0.25
N GLY A 135 -6.06 14.56 1.00
CA GLY A 135 -7.49 14.49 1.34
C GLY A 135 -8.05 13.08 1.61
N GLY A 136 -7.24 12.03 1.42
CA GLY A 136 -7.55 10.66 1.86
C GLY A 136 -7.73 9.68 0.71
N TYR A 137 -8.35 8.52 1.01
CA TYR A 137 -8.51 7.44 0.04
C TYR A 137 -9.17 7.90 -1.27
N ALA A 138 -8.60 7.48 -2.40
CA ALA A 138 -9.10 7.77 -3.75
C ALA A 138 -9.28 9.27 -4.08
N LYS A 139 -8.74 10.18 -3.25
CA LYS A 139 -8.68 11.61 -3.59
C LYS A 139 -7.49 11.88 -4.50
N PHE A 140 -7.77 12.49 -5.64
CA PHE A 140 -6.81 12.84 -6.68
C PHE A 140 -6.98 14.31 -7.10
N PRO A 141 -6.56 15.26 -6.25
CA PRO A 141 -6.72 16.70 -6.51
C PRO A 141 -5.83 17.17 -7.66
N GLY A 142 -6.11 18.37 -8.18
CA GLY A 142 -5.38 18.95 -9.32
C GLY A 142 -3.87 18.99 -9.16
N ILE A 143 -3.36 19.24 -7.95
CA ILE A 143 -1.91 19.20 -7.66
C ILE A 143 -1.31 17.82 -7.92
N LEU A 144 -1.99 16.76 -7.49
CA LEU A 144 -1.51 15.38 -7.67
C LEU A 144 -1.66 14.94 -9.13
N ARG A 145 -2.72 15.40 -9.82
CA ARG A 145 -2.88 15.19 -11.27
C ARG A 145 -1.76 15.84 -12.07
N GLN A 146 -1.45 17.10 -11.80
CA GLN A 146 -0.38 17.82 -12.48
C GLN A 146 0.97 17.14 -12.21
N PHE A 147 1.22 16.74 -10.96
CA PHE A 147 2.41 15.98 -10.61
C PHE A 147 2.55 14.70 -11.43
N VAL A 148 1.50 13.86 -11.52
CA VAL A 148 1.60 12.61 -12.29
C VAL A 148 1.85 12.86 -13.77
N TYR A 149 1.20 13.87 -14.36
CA TYR A 149 1.48 14.24 -15.75
C TYR A 149 2.94 14.65 -15.95
N THR A 150 3.45 15.54 -15.10
CA THR A 150 4.86 15.96 -15.18
C THR A 150 5.81 14.78 -14.98
N PHE A 151 5.55 13.94 -13.97
CA PHE A 151 6.36 12.76 -13.66
C PHE A 151 6.39 11.77 -14.84
N GLU A 152 5.26 11.53 -15.50
CA GLU A 152 5.18 10.69 -16.68
C GLU A 152 5.96 11.28 -17.86
N GLN A 153 5.85 12.59 -18.11
CA GLN A 153 6.60 13.26 -19.18
C GLN A 153 8.12 13.21 -18.95
N GLU A 154 8.56 13.34 -17.70
CA GLU A 154 9.99 13.37 -17.35
C GLU A 154 10.62 11.98 -17.27
N HIS A 155 9.87 10.97 -16.80
CA HIS A 155 10.42 9.65 -16.49
C HIS A 155 9.88 8.53 -17.38
N GLY A 156 8.82 8.77 -18.17
CA GLY A 156 8.14 7.74 -18.96
C GLY A 156 7.39 6.71 -18.11
N ILE A 157 7.09 7.03 -16.84
CA ILE A 157 6.44 6.14 -15.89
C ILE A 157 5.10 6.74 -15.49
N LEU A 158 4.01 6.09 -15.89
CA LEU A 158 2.67 6.44 -15.40
C LEU A 158 2.49 5.93 -13.97
N LEU A 159 2.08 6.82 -13.07
CA LEU A 159 1.74 6.47 -11.68
C LEU A 159 0.24 6.28 -11.53
N ASP A 160 -0.17 5.40 -10.60
CA ASP A 160 -1.58 5.26 -10.27
C ASP A 160 -2.10 6.44 -9.44
N PRO A 161 -3.37 6.84 -9.62
CA PRO A 161 -3.90 8.07 -9.03
C PRO A 161 -4.34 7.92 -7.56
N VAL A 162 -4.29 6.72 -6.99
CA VAL A 162 -4.77 6.43 -5.62
C VAL A 162 -3.61 6.27 -4.64
N TYR A 163 -2.55 5.56 -5.03
CA TYR A 163 -1.49 5.08 -4.13
C TYR A 163 -0.08 5.51 -4.53
N THR A 164 0.42 5.08 -5.70
CA THR A 164 1.81 5.28 -6.13
C THR A 164 2.11 6.74 -6.50
N SER A 165 1.13 7.49 -6.99
CA SER A 165 1.27 8.96 -7.16
C SER A 165 1.58 9.67 -5.85
N LYS A 166 0.92 9.27 -4.75
CA LYS A 166 1.13 9.84 -3.41
C LYS A 166 2.49 9.45 -2.83
N LEU A 167 2.91 8.21 -3.06
CA LEU A 167 4.24 7.73 -2.70
C LEU A 167 5.31 8.57 -3.41
N ALA A 168 5.25 8.66 -4.74
CA ALA A 168 6.25 9.35 -5.53
C ALA A 168 6.31 10.83 -5.19
N TYR A 169 5.14 11.50 -5.07
CA TYR A 169 5.08 12.89 -4.62
C TYR A 169 5.76 13.03 -3.26
N GLY A 170 5.34 12.21 -2.28
CA GLY A 170 5.85 12.33 -0.92
C GLY A 170 7.34 12.09 -0.81
N VAL A 171 7.88 11.14 -1.56
CA VAL A 171 9.33 10.86 -1.58
C VAL A 171 10.10 12.01 -2.20
N LEU A 172 9.66 12.55 -3.34
CA LEU A 172 10.35 13.67 -3.99
C LEU A 172 10.30 14.95 -3.14
N ASP A 173 9.16 15.27 -2.55
CA ASP A 173 9.03 16.41 -1.63
C ASP A 173 9.88 16.23 -0.35
N LEU A 174 10.00 15.00 0.18
CA LEU A 174 10.92 14.69 1.29
C LEU A 174 12.39 14.83 0.90
N ILE A 175 12.76 14.50 -0.35
CA ILE A 175 14.11 14.74 -0.87
C ILE A 175 14.40 16.24 -0.91
N GLU A 176 13.47 17.07 -1.43
CA GLU A 176 13.61 18.52 -1.46
C GLU A 176 13.74 19.13 -0.06
N LYS A 177 13.03 18.57 0.93
CA LYS A 177 13.11 18.96 2.34
C LYS A 177 14.35 18.46 3.07
N GLY A 178 15.23 17.71 2.41
CA GLY A 178 16.45 17.18 3.02
C GLY A 178 16.21 16.10 4.09
N TYR A 179 15.06 15.41 4.04
CA TYR A 179 14.75 14.33 4.97
C TYR A 179 15.72 13.14 4.82
N PHE A 180 16.11 12.83 3.59
CA PHE A 180 17.09 11.79 3.28
C PHE A 180 18.51 12.36 3.33
N PRO A 181 19.48 11.71 4.00
CA PRO A 181 20.86 12.17 4.01
C PRO A 181 21.43 12.29 2.59
N LYS A 182 22.25 13.31 2.36
CA LYS A 182 22.90 13.52 1.06
C LYS A 182 23.78 12.30 0.71
N GLY A 183 23.59 11.78 -0.50
CA GLY A 183 24.31 10.59 -0.99
C GLY A 183 23.60 9.26 -0.72
N SER A 184 22.48 9.26 0.02
CA SER A 184 21.67 8.07 0.21
C SER A 184 21.02 7.59 -1.09
N THR A 185 20.87 6.27 -1.22
CA THR A 185 20.04 5.64 -2.24
C THR A 185 18.63 5.44 -1.68
N VAL A 186 17.63 6.02 -2.36
CA VAL A 186 16.21 5.88 -2.02
C VAL A 186 15.53 5.07 -3.11
N LEU A 187 14.92 3.94 -2.76
CA LEU A 187 14.15 3.11 -3.68
C LEU A 187 12.66 3.25 -3.41
N MET A 188 11.88 3.50 -4.47
CA MET A 188 10.42 3.56 -4.44
C MET A 188 9.83 2.27 -5.03
N ILE A 189 9.03 1.54 -4.26
CA ILE A 189 8.33 0.35 -4.75
C ILE A 189 7.04 0.80 -5.45
N HIS A 190 7.03 0.70 -6.77
CA HIS A 190 5.84 0.95 -7.59
C HIS A 190 4.89 -0.26 -7.55
N THR A 191 3.91 -0.25 -6.65
CA THR A 191 2.99 -1.39 -6.41
C THR A 191 1.90 -1.60 -7.48
N GLY A 192 1.98 -0.89 -8.61
CA GLY A 192 1.02 -1.00 -9.70
C GLY A 192 -0.18 -0.07 -9.51
N GLY A 193 -1.40 -0.57 -9.75
CA GLY A 193 -2.64 0.21 -9.52
C GLY A 193 -3.15 0.99 -10.72
N LEU A 194 -2.49 0.93 -11.89
CA LEU A 194 -2.84 1.71 -13.09
C LEU A 194 -4.29 1.59 -13.55
N GLN A 195 -4.95 0.46 -13.25
CA GLN A 195 -6.38 0.29 -13.48
C GLN A 195 -7.26 1.39 -12.83
N GLY A 196 -6.75 2.06 -11.79
CA GLY A 196 -7.43 3.15 -11.09
C GLY A 196 -7.77 4.34 -11.98
N TRP A 197 -7.03 4.55 -13.08
CA TRP A 197 -7.30 5.61 -14.05
C TRP A 197 -8.69 5.49 -14.68
N MET A 198 -9.14 4.27 -14.99
CA MET A 198 -10.48 4.03 -15.53
C MET A 198 -11.62 4.49 -14.59
N GLY A 199 -11.33 4.66 -13.29
CA GLY A 199 -12.32 5.09 -12.30
C GLY A 199 -12.33 6.59 -12.02
N ILE A 200 -11.40 7.36 -12.60
CA ILE A 200 -11.20 8.80 -12.33
C ILE A 200 -11.50 9.68 -13.55
N GLU A 201 -11.57 9.08 -14.74
CA GLU A 201 -12.06 9.72 -15.97
C GLU A 201 -13.51 10.22 -15.86
#